data_AF-A0A6A3LSR5-F1
#
_entry.id   AF-A0A6A3LSR5-F1
#
_cell.length_a   1.000
_cell.length_b   1.000
_cell.length_c   1.000
_cell.angle_alpha   90.00
_cell.angle_beta   90.00
_cell.angle_gamma   90.00
#
_symmetry.space_group_name_H-M   'P 1'
#
loop_
_entity.id
_entity.type
_entity.pdbx_description
1 polymer ?
#
loop_
_entity_poly.entity_id
_entity_poly.type
_entity_poly.pdbx_seq_one_letter_code
_entity_poly.pdbx_strand_id
1 'polypeptide(L)'
;MNSLLFLYLNLIRGPQIVAARREKEEKEKRVQLEADIASGKVPKMASCKKCDAPVDRLAMPIGMTPTCAACVAKEAEELRVAKMEMRREIKMSPFLWFQLRSARVLGCTTCEDPSLKHEAPALHSSAKRQLLARSRLQGLG
;
A
#
# COMPACT_ATOMS: atom_id res chain seq x y z
N MET A 1 -20.12 3.62 -25.26
CA MET A 1 -20.06 2.98 -23.93
C MET A 1 -20.51 3.97 -22.87
N ASN A 2 -21.23 3.52 -21.84
CA ASN A 2 -21.78 4.40 -20.80
C ASN A 2 -20.74 4.65 -19.70
N SER A 3 -20.07 5.80 -19.74
CA SER A 3 -18.99 6.18 -18.82
C SER A 3 -19.45 6.24 -17.35
N LEU A 4 -20.71 6.57 -17.11
CA LEU A 4 -21.28 6.60 -15.76
C LEU A 4 -21.36 5.21 -15.13
N LEU A 5 -21.67 4.19 -15.93
CA LEU A 5 -21.69 2.80 -15.47
C LEU A 5 -20.29 2.34 -15.06
N PHE A 6 -19.27 2.71 -15.84
CA PHE A 6 -17.88 2.41 -15.51
C PHE A 6 -17.44 3.06 -14.18
N LEU A 7 -17.78 4.33 -13.98
CA LEU A 7 -17.47 5.04 -12.72
C LEU A 7 -18.18 4.40 -11.52
N TYR A 8 -19.47 4.06 -11.67
CA TYR A 8 -20.23 3.41 -10.60
C TYR A 8 -19.66 2.05 -10.20
N LEU A 9 -19.31 1.22 -11.20
CA LEU A 9 -18.75 -0.11 -10.94
C LEU A 9 -17.40 -0.05 -10.24
N ASN A 10 -16.54 0.93 -10.57
CA ASN A 10 -15.19 1.02 -10.01
C ASN A 10 -15.09 1.81 -8.70
N LEU A 11 -15.85 2.91 -8.56
CA LEU A 11 -15.71 3.80 -7.42
C LEU A 11 -16.67 3.47 -6.28
N ILE A 12 -17.79 2.81 -6.58
CA ILE A 12 -18.82 2.53 -5.58
C ILE A 12 -18.95 1.02 -5.39
N ARG A 13 -19.31 0.29 -6.45
CA ARG A 13 -19.67 -1.12 -6.33
C ARG A 13 -18.46 -2.03 -6.06
N GLY A 14 -17.35 -1.80 -6.75
CA GLY A 14 -16.10 -2.54 -6.55
C GLY A 14 -15.60 -2.50 -5.11
N PRO A 15 -15.42 -1.30 -4.52
CA PRO A 15 -15.02 -1.14 -3.13
C PRO A 15 -15.96 -1.82 -2.14
N GLN A 16 -17.28 -1.73 -2.34
CA GLN A 16 -18.26 -2.40 -1.48
C GLN A 16 -18.11 -3.93 -1.52
N ILE A 17 -17.90 -4.52 -2.70
CA ILE A 17 -17.71 -5.97 -2.85
C ILE A 17 -16.41 -6.41 -2.17
N VAL A 18 -15.33 -5.63 -2.33
CA VAL A 18 -14.04 -5.95 -1.69
C VAL A 18 -14.15 -5.84 -0.17
N ALA A 19 -14.81 -4.81 0.36
CA ALA A 19 -15.05 -4.66 1.79
C ALA A 19 -15.85 -5.83 2.37
N ALA A 20 -16.95 -6.22 1.69
CA ALA A 20 -17.77 -7.35 2.12
C ALA A 20 -17.02 -8.69 2.07
N ARG A 21 -16.10 -8.88 1.11
CA ARG A 21 -15.23 -10.07 1.07
C ARG A 21 -14.22 -10.08 2.22
N ARG A 22 -13.55 -8.95 2.47
CA ARG A 22 -12.61 -8.84 3.60
C ARG A 22 -13.26 -9.12 4.93
N GLU A 23 -14.48 -8.62 5.16
CA GLU A 23 -15.20 -8.87 6.41
C GLU A 23 -15.49 -10.38 6.60
N LYS A 24 -15.85 -11.10 5.53
CA LYS A 24 -16.05 -12.55 5.57
C LYS A 24 -14.75 -13.29 5.86
N GLU A 25 -13.67 -12.95 5.15
CA GLU A 25 -12.36 -13.55 5.35
C GLU A 25 -11.80 -13.29 6.76
N GLU A 26 -12.02 -12.09 7.31
CA GLU A 26 -11.60 -11.76 8.69
C GLU A 26 -12.38 -12.56 9.73
N LYS A 27 -13.69 -12.74 9.53
CA LYS A 27 -14.52 -13.58 10.41
C LYS A 27 -14.08 -15.05 10.36
N GLU A 28 -13.86 -15.59 9.17
CA GLU A 28 -13.36 -16.96 9.00
C GLU A 28 -12.00 -17.16 9.66
N LYS A 29 -11.08 -16.20 9.49
CA LYS A 29 -9.77 -16.24 10.15
C LYS A 29 -9.89 -16.14 11.67
N ARG A 30 -10.81 -15.35 12.22
CA ARG A 30 -11.06 -15.30 13.67
C ARG A 30 -11.55 -16.64 14.20
N VAL A 31 -12.51 -17.25 13.53
CA VAL A 31 -13.03 -18.58 13.90
C VAL A 31 -11.93 -19.64 13.82
N GLN A 32 -11.09 -19.60 12.78
CA GLN A 32 -9.93 -20.51 12.68
C GLN A 32 -8.93 -20.30 13.82
N LEU A 33 -8.60 -19.05 14.16
CA LEU A 33 -7.71 -18.77 15.29
C LEU A 33 -8.28 -19.25 16.63
N GLU A 34 -9.59 -19.08 16.85
CA GLU A 34 -10.26 -19.60 18.04
C GLU A 34 -10.22 -21.12 18.09
N ALA A 35 -10.40 -21.80 16.96
CA ALA A 35 -10.29 -23.26 16.85
C ALA A 35 -8.84 -23.76 17.04
N ASP A 36 -7.85 -23.05 16.51
CA ASP A 36 -6.43 -23.37 16.69
C ASP A 36 -5.97 -23.16 18.14
N ILE A 37 -6.54 -22.17 18.81
CA ILE A 37 -6.39 -21.95 20.26
C ILE A 37 -7.05 -23.08 21.05
N ALA A 38 -8.28 -23.46 20.71
CA ALA A 38 -9.02 -24.51 21.40
C ALA A 38 -8.37 -25.89 21.23
N SER A 39 -7.78 -26.15 20.05
CA SER A 39 -7.02 -27.36 19.75
C SER A 39 -5.59 -27.35 20.31
N GLY A 40 -5.17 -26.27 20.97
CA GLY A 40 -3.87 -26.17 21.63
C GLY A 40 -2.67 -25.98 20.69
N LYS A 41 -2.90 -25.80 19.38
CA LYS A 41 -1.83 -25.54 18.40
C LYS A 41 -1.18 -24.18 18.60
N VAL A 42 -1.94 -23.22 19.12
CA VAL A 42 -1.53 -21.82 19.24
C VAL A 42 -1.80 -21.35 20.68
N PRO A 43 -0.79 -20.89 21.45
CA PRO A 43 -1.04 -20.35 22.77
C PRO A 43 -1.89 -19.07 22.71
N LYS A 44 -2.83 -18.93 23.64
CA LYS A 44 -3.73 -17.76 23.79
C LYS A 44 -2.96 -16.46 24.04
N MET A 45 -1.93 -16.57 24.88
CA MET A 45 -1.05 -15.46 25.24
C MET A 45 0.18 -15.46 24.34
N ALA A 46 0.54 -14.31 23.81
CA ALA A 46 1.81 -14.05 23.16
C ALA A 46 2.58 -12.98 23.95
N SER A 47 3.91 -13.00 23.92
CA SER A 47 4.69 -11.88 24.42
C SER A 47 4.76 -10.77 23.38
N CYS A 48 4.72 -9.52 23.85
CA CYS A 48 4.95 -8.37 22.99
C CYS A 48 6.42 -8.33 22.56
N LYS A 49 6.69 -8.18 21.26
CA LYS A 49 8.07 -8.11 20.75
C LYS A 49 8.93 -6.95 21.28
N LYS A 50 8.31 -5.88 21.80
CA LYS A 50 9.00 -4.66 22.26
C LYS A 50 9.16 -4.58 23.77
N CYS A 51 8.14 -5.05 24.49
CA CYS A 51 7.99 -4.84 25.92
C CYS A 51 7.96 -6.17 26.70
N ASP A 52 7.99 -7.31 25.99
CA ASP A 52 7.81 -8.70 26.45
C ASP A 52 6.57 -8.96 27.33
N ALA A 53 5.71 -7.96 27.50
CA ALA A 53 4.46 -8.08 28.25
C ALA A 53 3.53 -9.09 27.57
N PRO A 54 2.72 -9.82 28.36
CA PRO A 54 1.72 -10.73 27.82
C PRO A 54 0.62 -9.95 27.08
N VAL A 55 0.27 -10.42 25.89
CA VAL A 55 -0.76 -9.86 25.00
C VAL A 55 -1.66 -10.99 24.52
N ASP A 56 -2.97 -10.75 24.56
CA ASP A 56 -3.95 -11.67 23.99
C ASP A 56 -3.93 -11.62 22.46
N ARG A 57 -3.78 -12.78 21.82
CA ARG A 57 -3.79 -12.88 20.35
C ARG A 57 -5.14 -12.52 19.73
N LEU A 58 -6.25 -12.70 20.46
CA LEU A 58 -7.59 -12.38 19.97
C LEU A 58 -7.87 -10.86 19.94
N ALA A 59 -7.17 -10.10 20.79
CA ALA A 59 -7.26 -8.64 20.83
C ALA A 59 -6.48 -7.96 19.69
N MET A 60 -5.73 -8.73 18.89
CA MET A 60 -4.87 -8.20 17.84
C MET A 60 -5.39 -8.51 16.43
N PRO A 61 -5.11 -7.63 15.46
CA PRO A 61 -5.40 -7.90 14.06
C PRO A 61 -4.59 -9.11 13.57
N ILE A 62 -5.29 -9.97 12.83
CA ILE A 62 -4.75 -11.23 12.33
C ILE A 62 -3.63 -10.94 11.33
N GLY A 63 -2.46 -11.57 11.54
CA GLY A 63 -1.29 -11.42 10.66
C GLY A 63 -0.33 -10.30 11.04
N MET A 64 -0.59 -9.55 12.13
CA MET A 64 0.39 -8.62 12.70
C MET A 64 1.22 -9.28 13.82
N THR A 65 2.42 -8.73 14.05
CA THR A 65 3.26 -9.14 15.17
C THR A 65 2.60 -8.77 16.50
N PRO A 66 2.72 -9.63 17.53
CA PRO A 66 2.13 -9.34 18.83
C PRO A 66 2.79 -8.10 19.45
N THR A 67 2.02 -7.03 19.60
CA THR A 67 2.45 -5.75 20.17
C THR A 67 1.49 -5.28 21.25
N CYS A 68 2.03 -4.85 22.39
CA CYS A 68 1.24 -4.38 23.53
C CYS A 68 0.57 -3.03 23.19
N ALA A 69 -0.66 -2.80 23.68
CA ALA A 69 -1.42 -1.57 23.39
C ALA A 69 -0.65 -0.28 23.76
N ALA A 70 0.14 -0.32 24.83
CA ALA A 70 1.01 0.78 25.24
C ALA A 70 2.11 1.08 24.20
N CYS A 71 2.70 0.07 23.57
CA CYS A 71 3.68 0.26 22.51
C CYS A 71 3.04 0.80 21.23
N VAL A 72 1.84 0.32 20.88
CA VAL A 72 1.10 0.84 19.72
C VAL A 72 0.73 2.31 19.92
N ALA A 73 0.32 2.70 21.13
CA ALA A 73 0.01 4.10 21.45
C ALA A 73 1.26 5.01 21.32
N LYS A 74 2.42 4.53 21.76
CA LYS A 74 3.70 5.26 21.60
C LYS A 74 4.06 5.44 20.13
N GLU A 75 4.01 4.37 19.33
CA GLU A 75 4.28 4.44 17.89
C GLU A 75 3.29 5.36 17.17
N ALA A 76 2.01 5.32 17.55
CA ALA A 76 1.00 6.19 16.96
C ALA A 76 1.29 7.66 17.23
N GLU A 77 1.76 7.99 18.44
CA GLU A 77 2.13 9.36 18.79
C GLU A 77 3.41 9.80 18.07
N GLU A 78 4.43 8.95 18.00
CA GLU A 78 5.65 9.21 17.24
C GLU A 78 5.35 9.46 15.76
N LEU A 79 4.51 8.63 15.14
CA LEU A 79 4.05 8.83 13.77
C LEU A 79 3.24 10.12 13.61
N ARG A 80 2.42 10.48 14.60
CA ARG A 80 1.63 11.72 14.57
C ARG A 80 2.55 12.94 14.60
N VAL A 81 3.55 12.94 15.47
CA VAL A 81 4.55 14.00 15.58
C VAL A 81 5.37 14.08 14.29
N ALA A 82 5.91 12.97 13.78
CA ALA A 82 6.67 12.93 12.54
C ALA A 82 5.85 13.43 11.34
N LYS A 83 4.56 13.09 11.26
CA LYS A 83 3.67 13.59 10.20
C LYS A 83 3.39 15.09 10.33
N MET A 84 3.33 15.62 11.55
CA MET A 84 3.19 17.06 11.77
C MET A 84 4.47 17.80 11.40
N GLU A 85 5.63 17.24 11.73
CA GLU A 85 6.93 17.78 11.38
C GLU A 85 7.13 17.79 9.86
N MET A 86 6.90 16.65 9.19
CA MET A 86 6.94 16.55 7.73
C MET A 86 6.02 17.57 7.05
N ARG A 87 4.81 17.80 7.57
CA ARG A 87 3.91 18.85 7.05
C ARG A 87 4.44 20.27 7.21
N ARG A 88 5.18 20.55 8.28
CA ARG A 88 5.80 21.86 8.53
C ARG A 88 7.05 22.05 7.67
N GLU A 89 7.78 20.98 7.40
CA GLU A 89 8.99 20.96 6.59
C GLU A 89 8.73 20.98 5.08
N ILE A 90 7.51 20.62 4.63
CA ILE A 90 7.06 20.89 3.26
C ILE A 90 6.90 22.41 3.10
N LYS A 91 8.03 23.11 2.96
CA LYS A 91 8.11 24.44 2.39
C LYS A 91 8.24 24.24 0.89
N MET A 92 7.12 24.35 0.19
CA MET A 92 7.15 24.41 -1.27
C MET A 92 7.99 25.61 -1.69
N SER A 93 8.96 25.42 -2.58
CA SER A 93 9.68 26.54 -3.15
C SER A 93 8.69 27.48 -3.86
N PRO A 94 8.92 28.81 -3.86
CA PRO A 94 8.02 29.75 -4.53
C PRO A 94 7.74 29.37 -6.00
N PHE A 95 8.72 28.76 -6.66
CA PHE A 95 8.62 28.25 -8.02
C PHE A 95 7.62 27.08 -8.14
N LEU A 96 7.69 26.09 -7.26
CA LEU A 96 6.77 24.94 -7.27
C LEU A 96 5.34 25.35 -6.89
N TRP A 97 5.20 26.31 -5.97
CA TRP A 97 3.90 26.89 -5.64
C TRP A 97 3.27 27.62 -6.85
N PHE A 98 4.08 28.40 -7.58
CA PHE A 98 3.63 29.09 -8.79
C PHE A 98 3.22 28.10 -9.88
N GLN A 99 4.01 27.04 -10.14
CA GLN A 99 3.67 25.99 -11.09
C GLN A 99 2.36 25.27 -10.74
N LEU A 100 2.17 24.85 -9.48
CA LEU A 100 0.93 24.18 -9.06
C LEU A 100 -0.29 25.09 -9.18
N ARG A 101 -0.14 26.38 -8.83
CA ARG A 101 -1.22 27.37 -8.94
C ARG A 101 -1.55 27.68 -10.40
N SER A 102 -0.54 27.85 -11.26
CA SER A 102 -0.74 28.10 -12.69
C SER A 102 -1.30 26.88 -13.42
N ALA A 103 -0.85 25.65 -13.10
CA ALA A 103 -1.42 24.41 -13.63
C ALA A 103 -2.89 24.21 -13.24
N ARG A 104 -3.27 24.57 -12.00
CA ARG A 104 -4.67 24.52 -11.53
C ARG A 104 -5.56 25.59 -12.19
N VAL A 105 -5.03 26.78 -12.49
CA VAL A 105 -5.77 27.86 -13.17
C VAL A 105 -5.92 27.60 -14.67
N LEU A 106 -4.94 26.93 -15.30
CA LEU A 106 -4.93 26.64 -16.74
C LEU A 106 -5.53 25.27 -17.10
N GLY A 107 -5.96 24.48 -16.12
CA GLY A 107 -6.57 23.17 -16.35
C GLY A 107 -5.63 22.14 -17.00
N CYS A 108 -4.31 22.33 -16.92
CA CYS A 108 -3.33 21.42 -17.51
C CYS A 108 -3.14 20.18 -16.63
N THR A 109 -3.79 19.07 -17.00
CA THR A 109 -3.66 17.76 -16.36
C THR A 109 -2.42 17.00 -16.82
N THR A 110 -1.22 17.56 -16.62
CA THR A 110 0.03 16.81 -16.78
C THR A 110 0.95 17.08 -15.60
N CYS A 111 0.63 16.48 -14.45
CA CYS A 111 1.60 16.28 -13.39
C CYS A 111 1.90 14.78 -13.35
N GLU A 112 3.00 14.36 -13.95
CA GLU A 112 3.63 13.10 -13.58
C GLU A 112 4.15 13.24 -12.13
N ASP A 113 3.76 12.32 -11.26
CA ASP A 113 4.23 12.22 -9.89
C ASP A 113 5.74 11.88 -9.84
N PRO A 114 6.60 12.66 -9.16
CA PRO A 114 8.00 12.30 -8.98
C PRO A 114 8.24 11.23 -7.89
N SER A 115 7.20 10.73 -7.23
CA SER A 115 7.35 10.02 -5.95
C SER A 115 7.44 8.49 -6.04
N LEU A 116 7.78 7.92 -7.21
CA LEU A 116 7.88 6.47 -7.40
C LEU A 116 9.24 6.06 -7.96
N LYS A 117 10.31 6.36 -7.20
CA LYS A 117 11.65 5.79 -7.45
C LYS A 117 12.30 5.37 -6.14
N HIS A 118 11.91 4.21 -5.64
CA HIS A 118 12.78 3.33 -4.86
C HIS A 118 12.58 1.88 -5.35
N GLU A 119 13.61 1.39 -6.04
CA GLU A 119 14.11 -0.01 -6.15
C GLU A 119 13.12 -1.13 -6.52
N ALA A 120 13.07 -1.59 -7.79
CA ALA A 120 13.89 -2.63 -8.46
C ALA A 120 13.17 -4.02 -8.50
N PRO A 121 13.55 -5.00 -9.34
CA PRO A 121 13.92 -5.00 -10.77
C PRO A 121 12.95 -5.88 -11.60
N ALA A 122 12.77 -5.61 -12.89
CA ALA A 122 12.16 -6.57 -13.82
C ALA A 122 12.85 -6.48 -15.19
N LEU A 123 13.98 -7.17 -15.28
CA LEU A 123 14.54 -7.68 -16.53
C LEU A 123 13.46 -8.49 -17.27
N HIS A 124 13.53 -8.43 -18.61
CA HIS A 124 12.71 -9.13 -19.62
C HIS A 124 11.49 -8.39 -20.16
N SER A 125 11.70 -7.61 -21.23
CA SER A 125 10.90 -7.77 -22.46
C SER A 125 11.44 -7.00 -23.67
N SER A 126 12.41 -6.10 -23.52
CA SER A 126 12.88 -5.23 -24.63
C SER A 126 14.26 -5.59 -25.21
N ALA A 127 14.68 -6.85 -25.14
CA ALA A 127 15.92 -7.33 -25.79
C ALA A 127 15.66 -8.19 -27.04
N LYS A 128 14.40 -8.37 -27.45
CA LYS A 128 14.02 -9.22 -28.61
C LYS A 128 13.66 -8.46 -29.89
N ARG A 129 13.71 -7.12 -29.89
CA ARG A 129 13.41 -6.31 -31.09
C ARG A 129 14.62 -5.65 -31.75
N GLN A 130 15.82 -5.72 -31.16
CA GLN A 130 17.04 -5.15 -31.76
C GLN A 130 17.97 -6.19 -32.41
N LEU A 131 17.70 -7.50 -32.25
CA LEU A 131 18.47 -8.57 -32.89
C LEU A 131 17.92 -9.05 -34.24
N LEU A 132 16.82 -8.48 -34.72
CA LEU A 132 16.22 -8.77 -36.04
C LEU A 132 16.42 -7.65 -37.08
N ALA A 133 16.99 -6.51 -36.68
CA ALA A 133 17.31 -5.40 -37.59
C ALA A 133 18.79 -5.42 -38.07
N ARG A 134 19.63 -6.30 -37.50
CA ARG A 134 21.07 -6.39 -37.84
C ARG A 134 21.43 -7.54 -38.78
N SER A 135 20.47 -8.40 -39.13
CA SER A 135 20.63 -9.55 -40.04
C SER A 135 20.11 -9.30 -41.46
N ARG A 136 19.68 -8.07 -41.80
CA ARG A 136 19.25 -7.67 -43.15
C ARG A 136 20.25 -6.81 -43.94
N LEU A 137 21.46 -6.60 -43.42
CA LEU A 137 22.52 -5.82 -44.09
C LEU A 137 23.81 -6.63 -44.39
N GLN A 138 23.75 -7.96 -44.34
CA GLN A 138 24.85 -8.84 -44.79
C GLN A 138 24.36 -9.97 -45.72
N GLY A 139 23.32 -9.72 -46.52
CA GLY A 139 22.76 -10.73 -47.41
C GLY A 139 22.08 -10.11 -48.63
N LEU A 140 22.86 -9.45 -49.47
CA LEU A 140 22.67 -9.06 -50.87
C LEU A 140 24.07 -8.52 -51.23
N GLY A 141 24.92 -9.31 -51.85
CA GLY A 141 24.92 -9.44 -53.31
C GLY A 141 25.95 -8.45 -53.83
#